data_AF-A0A9Q8UQN9-F1
#
_entry.id   AF-A0A9Q8UQN9-F1
#
_cell.length_a   1.000
_cell.length_b   1.000
_cell.length_c   1.000
_cell.angle_alpha   90.00
_cell.angle_beta   90.00
_cell.angle_gamma   90.00
#
_symmetry.space_group_name_H-M   'P 1'
#
loop_
_entity.id
_entity.type
_entity.pdbx_description
1 polymer ?
#
loop_
_entity_poly.entity_id
_entity_poly.type
_entity_poly.pdbx_seq_one_letter_code
_entity_poly.pdbx_strand_id
1 'polypeptide(L)'
;MTSNNATPVLATHIDRSATQNKAGSGSYTYYHAGPLFTIGDLHTNVLLSRAISRLSNGKFRPLLPQDLEQRGHVTPQNIRDKDIRALLNCDLALFTYDGAELDSGTVVEFMIAKMADIPCVILRSDFRHGGDQASKDSAGQPWNLMSSFWPRTNAVVVDAMLDYKQALAVAIKGGTDGAAELSHFAGESLIGRTAKRCVDALDEVLKLPSRMPKELRESVYRWLALMPGYAEGDDAQDVSEAISLLAKKEAKGLLQ
;
A
#
# COMPACT_ATOMS: atom_id res chain seq x y z
N MET A 1 -15.30 -41.38 -17.73
CA MET A 1 -15.38 -40.12 -18.53
C MET A 1 -16.57 -39.37 -17.97
N THR A 2 -16.39 -38.39 -17.10
CA THR A 2 -15.99 -37.02 -17.45
C THR A 2 -15.23 -36.36 -16.27
N SER A 3 -14.11 -35.70 -16.59
CA SER A 3 -13.28 -34.94 -15.67
C SER A 3 -13.90 -33.57 -15.39
N ASN A 4 -14.21 -33.28 -14.12
CA ASN A 4 -14.55 -31.95 -13.65
C ASN A 4 -13.25 -31.13 -13.49
N ASN A 5 -12.91 -30.32 -14.49
CA ASN A 5 -11.89 -29.27 -14.37
C ASN A 5 -12.53 -28.03 -13.76
N ALA A 6 -12.80 -28.07 -12.45
CA ALA A 6 -13.03 -26.85 -11.70
C ALA A 6 -11.65 -26.34 -11.26
N THR A 7 -11.16 -25.28 -11.92
CA THR A 7 -10.02 -24.51 -11.42
C THR A 7 -10.37 -24.05 -10.00
N PRO A 8 -9.61 -24.40 -8.96
CA PRO A 8 -9.96 -24.01 -7.61
C PRO A 8 -10.00 -22.49 -7.53
N VAL A 9 -11.00 -21.90 -6.86
CA VAL A 9 -11.06 -20.45 -6.58
C VAL A 9 -9.77 -19.97 -5.89
N LEU A 10 -9.04 -20.86 -5.22
CA LEU A 10 -7.70 -20.60 -4.66
C LEU A 10 -6.56 -20.48 -5.69
N ALA A 11 -6.69 -21.09 -6.87
CA ALA A 11 -5.68 -20.99 -7.94
C ALA A 11 -5.66 -19.59 -8.59
N THR A 12 -6.75 -18.83 -8.48
CA THR A 12 -6.75 -17.40 -8.82
C THR A 12 -6.12 -16.53 -7.74
N HIS A 13 -5.74 -17.08 -6.58
CA HIS A 13 -5.16 -16.32 -5.46
C HIS A 13 -3.70 -16.65 -5.17
N ILE A 14 -3.19 -17.79 -5.63
CA ILE A 14 -1.79 -18.18 -5.43
C ILE A 14 -1.10 -18.27 -6.79
N ASP A 15 -0.49 -17.18 -7.22
CA ASP A 15 0.53 -17.26 -8.26
C ASP A 15 1.86 -17.63 -7.60
N ARG A 16 2.14 -18.94 -7.56
CA ARG A 16 3.42 -19.48 -7.04
C ARG A 16 4.63 -19.01 -7.85
N SER A 17 4.43 -18.31 -8.97
CA SER A 17 5.53 -17.70 -9.75
C SER A 17 5.97 -16.34 -9.21
N ALA A 18 5.18 -15.67 -8.36
CA ALA A 18 5.51 -14.34 -7.84
C ALA A 18 6.59 -14.34 -6.74
N THR A 19 6.84 -15.48 -6.09
CA THR A 19 7.80 -15.59 -4.97
C THR A 19 9.25 -15.85 -5.38
N GLN A 20 9.58 -15.95 -6.68
CA GLN A 20 10.97 -16.18 -7.13
C GLN A 20 11.41 -15.34 -8.34
N ASN A 21 10.89 -14.13 -8.53
CA ASN A 21 11.55 -13.20 -9.45
C ASN A 21 12.76 -12.54 -8.76
N LYS A 22 13.96 -12.96 -9.17
CA LYS A 22 15.24 -12.29 -8.85
C LYS A 22 15.04 -10.77 -8.95
N ALA A 23 15.39 -10.05 -7.88
CA ALA A 23 15.34 -8.60 -7.85
C ALA A 23 16.21 -8.05 -8.99
N GLY A 24 15.58 -7.63 -10.08
CA GLY A 24 16.25 -6.82 -11.09
C GLY A 24 16.72 -5.52 -10.46
N SER A 25 17.89 -5.03 -10.86
CA SER A 25 18.34 -3.67 -10.53
C SER A 25 17.25 -2.69 -11.00
N GLY A 26 16.53 -2.07 -10.06
CA GLY A 26 15.45 -1.11 -10.36
C GLY A 26 14.05 -1.46 -9.82
N SER A 27 13.87 -2.53 -9.04
CA SER A 27 12.60 -2.80 -8.35
C SER A 27 12.54 -2.22 -6.93
N TYR A 28 11.34 -1.85 -6.48
CA TYR A 28 11.02 -1.29 -5.18
C TYR A 28 9.94 -2.10 -4.47
N THR A 29 10.08 -2.30 -3.16
CA THR A 29 9.02 -2.83 -2.31
C THR A 29 8.15 -1.70 -1.78
N TYR A 30 6.85 -1.94 -1.62
CA TYR A 30 5.96 -1.03 -0.92
C TYR A 30 5.12 -1.76 0.11
N TYR A 31 5.00 -1.16 1.30
CA TYR A 31 4.08 -1.64 2.33
C TYR A 31 2.65 -1.23 1.95
N HIS A 32 1.71 -2.17 1.91
CA HIS A 32 0.31 -1.87 1.59
C HIS A 32 -0.52 -1.89 2.87
N ALA A 33 -0.66 -0.72 3.47
CA ALA A 33 -1.45 -0.48 4.66
C ALA A 33 -2.92 -0.23 4.30
N GLY A 34 -3.82 -0.72 5.13
CA GLY A 34 -5.26 -0.56 4.97
C GLY A 34 -6.02 -1.56 5.84
N PRO A 35 -7.35 -1.44 5.92
CA PRO A 35 -8.18 -2.50 6.48
C PRO A 35 -7.85 -3.86 5.85
N LEU A 36 -7.91 -4.93 6.63
CA LEU A 36 -7.62 -6.30 6.18
C LEU A 36 -8.48 -7.36 6.87
N PHE A 37 -9.66 -6.98 7.37
CA PHE A 37 -10.47 -7.86 8.21
C PHE A 37 -11.74 -8.35 7.53
N THR A 38 -12.26 -7.61 6.55
CA THR A 38 -13.44 -8.06 5.78
C THR A 38 -13.04 -8.76 4.49
N ILE A 39 -13.97 -9.53 3.92
CA ILE A 39 -13.79 -10.16 2.60
C ILE A 39 -13.50 -9.11 1.53
N GLY A 40 -14.17 -7.95 1.60
CA GLY A 40 -13.95 -6.85 0.67
C GLY A 40 -12.52 -6.31 0.76
N ASP A 41 -12.04 -6.09 1.99
CA ASP A 41 -10.68 -5.58 2.23
C ASP A 41 -9.61 -6.54 1.72
N LEU A 42 -9.65 -7.79 2.22
CA LEU A 42 -8.66 -8.81 1.89
C LEU A 42 -8.55 -9.05 0.38
N HIS A 43 -9.70 -9.14 -0.29
CA HIS A 43 -9.76 -9.38 -1.72
C HIS A 43 -9.27 -8.17 -2.52
N THR A 44 -9.68 -6.96 -2.13
CA THR A 44 -9.28 -5.72 -2.80
C THR A 44 -7.77 -5.49 -2.67
N ASN A 45 -7.20 -5.70 -1.49
CA ASN A 45 -5.76 -5.57 -1.23
C ASN A 45 -4.95 -6.47 -2.17
N VAL A 46 -5.36 -7.73 -2.35
CA VAL A 46 -4.70 -8.69 -3.24
C VAL A 46 -4.86 -8.29 -4.71
N LEU A 47 -6.10 -8.02 -5.17
CA LEU A 47 -6.36 -7.68 -6.57
C LEU A 47 -5.62 -6.42 -7.00
N LEU A 48 -5.69 -5.35 -6.18
CA LEU A 48 -5.01 -4.10 -6.45
C LEU A 48 -3.49 -4.29 -6.50
N SER A 49 -2.91 -5.02 -5.55
CA SER A 49 -1.46 -5.24 -5.48
C SER A 49 -0.93 -6.05 -6.66
N ARG A 50 -1.70 -7.04 -7.13
CA ARG A 50 -1.37 -7.79 -8.35
C ARG A 50 -1.46 -6.91 -9.59
N ALA A 51 -2.49 -6.07 -9.67
CA ALA A 51 -2.63 -5.14 -10.78
C ALA A 51 -1.49 -4.10 -10.81
N ILE A 52 -1.08 -3.55 -9.66
CA ILE A 52 0.09 -2.65 -9.54
C ILE A 52 1.36 -3.37 -9.99
N SER A 53 1.60 -4.58 -9.49
CA SER A 53 2.78 -5.38 -9.87
C SER A 53 2.82 -5.65 -11.38
N ARG A 54 1.69 -6.04 -11.97
CA ARG A 54 1.57 -6.32 -13.40
C ARG A 54 1.76 -5.07 -14.24
N LEU A 55 1.05 -3.99 -13.94
CA LEU A 55 1.09 -2.74 -14.73
C LEU A 55 2.43 -2.01 -14.61
N SER A 56 3.17 -2.23 -13.52
CA SER A 56 4.52 -1.70 -13.34
C SER A 56 5.62 -2.65 -13.83
N ASN A 57 5.28 -3.77 -14.49
CA ASN A 57 6.22 -4.80 -14.93
C ASN A 57 7.16 -5.29 -13.81
N GLY A 58 6.63 -5.44 -12.59
CA GLY A 58 7.38 -5.87 -11.41
C GLY A 58 8.27 -4.81 -10.77
N LYS A 59 8.21 -3.55 -11.23
CA LYS A 59 8.92 -2.42 -10.61
C LYS A 59 8.46 -2.20 -9.18
N PHE A 60 7.15 -2.25 -8.91
CA PHE A 60 6.58 -2.12 -7.57
C PHE A 60 6.09 -3.47 -7.06
N ARG A 61 6.67 -3.92 -5.95
CA ARG A 61 6.36 -5.22 -5.32
C ARG A 61 5.68 -5.01 -3.96
N PRO A 62 4.46 -5.52 -3.77
CA PRO A 62 3.74 -5.36 -2.53
C PRO A 62 4.37 -6.16 -1.40
N LEU A 63 4.26 -5.64 -0.19
CA LEU A 63 4.23 -6.39 1.04
C LEU A 63 2.86 -6.14 1.68
N LEU A 64 2.04 -7.19 1.74
CA LEU A 64 0.71 -7.15 2.35
C LEU A 64 0.80 -7.65 3.81
N PRO A 65 0.30 -6.89 4.80
CA PRO A 65 0.32 -7.33 6.20
C PRO A 65 -0.45 -8.64 6.42
N GLN A 66 -1.55 -8.84 5.69
CA GLN A 66 -2.35 -10.07 5.73
C GLN A 66 -1.60 -11.35 5.29
N ASP A 67 -0.47 -11.23 4.57
CA ASP A 67 0.35 -12.36 4.14
C ASP A 67 1.50 -12.67 5.12
N LEU A 68 1.70 -11.84 6.15
CA LEU A 68 2.79 -11.97 7.08
C LEU A 68 2.55 -13.13 8.06
N GLU A 69 3.17 -14.30 7.80
CA GLU A 69 3.08 -15.51 8.66
C GLU A 69 3.39 -15.23 10.13
N GLN A 70 2.40 -15.30 11.01
CA GLN A 70 2.63 -15.26 12.45
C GLN A 70 3.09 -16.66 12.92
N ARG A 71 4.34 -16.79 13.39
CA ARG A 71 4.88 -18.06 13.93
C ARG A 71 4.97 -17.99 15.45
N GLY A 72 4.57 -19.06 16.13
CA GLY A 72 4.70 -19.19 17.59
C GLY A 72 3.54 -18.55 18.38
N HIS A 73 3.83 -18.08 19.60
CA HIS A 73 2.87 -17.35 20.42
C HIS A 73 2.72 -15.91 19.91
N VAL A 74 1.55 -15.63 19.33
CA VAL A 74 1.24 -14.33 18.73
C VAL A 74 0.63 -13.43 19.80
N THR A 75 1.38 -12.43 20.27
CA THR A 75 0.84 -11.37 21.12
C THR A 75 0.47 -10.14 20.27
N PRO A 76 -0.45 -9.27 20.72
CA PRO A 76 -0.73 -8.01 20.03
C PRO A 76 0.53 -7.15 19.81
N GLN A 77 1.45 -7.16 20.77
CA GLN A 77 2.73 -6.44 20.64
C GLN A 77 3.59 -7.05 19.53
N ASN A 78 3.72 -8.38 19.45
CA ASN A 78 4.49 -9.02 18.37
C ASN A 78 3.88 -8.76 16.98
N ILE A 79 2.55 -8.69 16.86
CA ILE A 79 1.88 -8.31 15.59
C ILE A 79 2.30 -6.90 15.20
N ARG A 80 2.11 -5.92 16.09
CA ARG A 80 2.49 -4.52 15.88
C ARG A 80 3.96 -4.40 15.50
N ASP A 81 4.84 -5.05 16.24
CA ASP A 81 6.29 -4.98 16.06
C ASP A 81 6.69 -5.49 14.67
N LYS A 82 6.05 -6.58 14.23
CA LYS A 82 6.25 -7.13 12.90
C LYS A 82 5.79 -6.19 11.79
N ASP A 83 4.63 -5.57 11.95
CA ASP A 83 4.07 -4.62 10.97
C ASP A 83 4.94 -3.36 10.87
N ILE A 84 5.39 -2.80 12.00
CA ILE A 84 6.33 -1.66 12.03
C ILE A 84 7.64 -2.03 11.32
N ARG A 85 8.24 -3.18 11.64
CA ARG A 85 9.48 -3.63 10.98
C ARG A 85 9.26 -3.85 9.50
N ALA A 86 8.13 -4.43 9.08
CA ALA A 86 7.80 -4.66 7.68
C ALA A 86 7.64 -3.33 6.90
N LEU A 87 6.95 -2.35 7.49
CA LEU A 87 6.81 -1.01 6.95
C LEU A 87 8.17 -0.34 6.77
N LEU A 88 9.00 -0.32 7.83
CA LEU A 88 10.32 0.32 7.78
C LEU A 88 11.24 -0.34 6.74
N ASN A 89 11.16 -1.67 6.59
CA ASN A 89 11.94 -2.42 5.59
C ASN A 89 11.49 -2.18 4.14
N CYS A 90 10.30 -1.66 3.88
CA CYS A 90 9.85 -1.33 2.52
C CYS A 90 10.48 -0.04 2.00
N ASP A 91 10.58 0.11 0.68
CA ASP A 91 11.13 1.31 0.05
C ASP A 91 10.11 2.46 0.02
N LEU A 92 8.83 2.12 -0.19
CA LEU A 92 7.67 3.02 -0.21
C LEU A 92 6.55 2.47 0.66
N ALA A 93 5.45 3.22 0.76
CA ALA A 93 4.20 2.73 1.31
C ALA A 93 2.97 3.25 0.55
N LEU A 94 1.91 2.44 0.51
CA LEU A 94 0.59 2.74 0.00
C LEU A 94 -0.41 2.57 1.16
N PHE A 95 -1.19 3.60 1.46
CA PHE A 95 -2.16 3.62 2.56
C PHE A 95 -3.57 3.75 1.99
N THR A 96 -4.44 2.78 2.26
CA THR A 96 -5.85 2.79 1.84
C THR A 96 -6.71 3.48 2.90
N TYR A 97 -7.20 4.67 2.56
CA TYR A 97 -8.00 5.58 3.40
C TYR A 97 -9.50 5.51 3.04
N ASP A 98 -9.97 4.32 2.66
CA ASP A 98 -11.38 4.05 2.40
C ASP A 98 -12.19 3.91 3.69
N GLY A 99 -13.48 4.20 3.59
CA GLY A 99 -14.40 4.17 4.72
C GLY A 99 -14.85 5.56 5.18
N ALA A 100 -15.87 5.57 6.04
CA ALA A 100 -16.36 6.80 6.67
C ALA A 100 -15.36 7.35 7.69
N GLU A 101 -14.76 6.45 8.47
CA GLU A 101 -13.66 6.73 9.39
C GLU A 101 -12.40 6.04 8.88
N LEU A 102 -11.25 6.65 9.13
CA LEU A 102 -9.96 6.05 8.80
C LEU A 102 -9.68 4.89 9.74
N ASP A 103 -9.14 3.80 9.20
CA ASP A 103 -8.58 2.73 10.03
C ASP A 103 -7.41 3.29 10.86
N SER A 104 -7.52 3.17 12.18
CA SER A 104 -6.56 3.79 13.10
C SER A 104 -5.18 3.14 13.03
N GLY A 105 -5.10 1.83 12.73
CA GLY A 105 -3.84 1.13 12.48
C GLY A 105 -3.11 1.72 11.28
N THR A 106 -3.82 1.88 10.16
CA THR A 106 -3.33 2.48 8.92
C THR A 106 -2.82 3.91 9.14
N VAL A 107 -3.51 4.71 9.95
CA VAL A 107 -3.06 6.08 10.30
C VAL A 107 -1.76 6.05 11.12
N VAL A 108 -1.65 5.15 12.11
CA VAL A 108 -0.41 5.00 12.90
C VAL A 108 0.76 4.60 12.01
N GLU A 109 0.55 3.64 11.11
CA GLU A 109 1.56 3.21 10.14
C GLU A 109 1.97 4.36 9.21
N PHE A 110 1.02 5.15 8.71
CA PHE A 110 1.32 6.33 7.89
C PHE A 110 2.21 7.33 8.63
N MET A 111 1.91 7.60 9.89
CA MET A 111 2.70 8.50 10.71
C MET A 111 4.11 7.97 10.96
N ILE A 112 4.27 6.67 11.24
CA ILE A 112 5.60 6.04 11.38
C ILE A 112 6.38 6.15 10.06
N ALA A 113 5.73 5.92 8.91
CA ALA A 113 6.34 6.09 7.61
C ALA A 113 6.84 7.52 7.40
N LYS A 114 6.06 8.53 7.85
CA LYS A 114 6.50 9.93 7.79
C LYS A 114 7.67 10.25 8.70
N MET A 115 7.69 9.68 9.91
CA MET A 115 8.84 9.83 10.83
C MET A 115 10.12 9.23 10.23
N ALA A 116 10.01 8.18 9.42
CA ALA A 116 11.11 7.55 8.70
C ALA A 116 11.45 8.20 7.34
N ASP A 117 10.74 9.29 6.97
CA ASP A 117 10.80 9.97 5.67
C ASP A 117 10.60 9.04 4.46
N ILE A 118 9.74 8.03 4.62
CA ILE A 118 9.38 7.08 3.56
C ILE A 118 8.44 7.78 2.55
N PRO A 119 8.67 7.62 1.22
CA PRO A 119 7.73 8.04 0.18
C PRO A 119 6.39 7.30 0.29
N CYS A 120 5.28 8.04 0.31
CA CYS A 120 3.97 7.49 0.60
C CYS A 120 2.94 7.82 -0.49
N VAL A 121 2.06 6.89 -0.80
CA VAL A 121 0.83 7.16 -1.55
C VAL A 121 -0.35 6.92 -0.64
N ILE A 122 -1.32 7.84 -0.63
CA ILE A 122 -2.61 7.65 0.04
C ILE A 122 -3.64 7.37 -1.05
N LEU A 123 -4.28 6.21 -1.01
CA LEU A 123 -5.38 5.84 -1.89
C LEU A 123 -6.71 6.03 -1.16
N ARG A 124 -7.68 6.66 -1.81
CA ARG A 124 -9.08 6.60 -1.43
C ARG A 124 -9.95 6.41 -2.66
N SER A 125 -10.74 5.36 -2.67
CA SER A 125 -11.70 4.99 -3.70
C SER A 125 -13.14 5.42 -3.38
N ASP A 126 -13.39 5.83 -2.14
CA ASP A 126 -14.64 6.45 -1.71
C ASP A 126 -14.71 7.94 -2.09
N PHE A 127 -15.56 8.26 -3.08
CA PHE A 127 -15.79 9.62 -3.58
C PHE A 127 -16.55 10.52 -2.62
N ARG A 128 -17.20 9.95 -1.59
CA ARG A 128 -17.99 10.75 -0.65
C ARG A 128 -17.05 11.67 0.12
N HIS A 129 -17.51 12.90 0.32
CA HIS A 129 -16.79 13.87 1.14
C HIS A 129 -16.56 13.26 2.53
N GLY A 130 -15.31 13.35 2.97
CA GLY A 130 -14.88 13.07 4.33
C GLY A 130 -13.91 14.17 4.77
N GLY A 131 -13.72 14.34 6.07
CA GLY A 131 -12.78 15.32 6.59
C GLY A 131 -13.30 16.75 6.68
N ASP A 132 -12.37 17.65 6.97
CA ASP A 132 -12.57 19.01 7.47
C ASP A 132 -11.80 20.06 6.65
N GLN A 133 -11.41 19.70 5.43
CA GLN A 133 -10.59 20.53 4.54
C GLN A 133 -11.39 21.29 3.47
N ALA A 134 -12.68 21.04 3.36
CA ALA A 134 -13.52 21.71 2.38
C ALA A 134 -13.58 23.22 2.70
N SER A 135 -13.27 24.04 1.69
CA SER A 135 -13.36 25.49 1.75
C SER A 135 -14.20 26.01 0.58
N LYS A 136 -14.39 27.33 0.50
CA LYS A 136 -15.11 27.96 -0.63
C LYS A 136 -14.43 27.71 -1.97
N ASP A 137 -13.12 27.48 -1.97
CA ASP A 137 -12.29 27.44 -3.18
C ASP A 137 -11.76 26.04 -3.51
N SER A 138 -11.95 25.06 -2.61
CA SER A 138 -11.47 23.69 -2.80
C SER A 138 -12.29 22.69 -2.01
N ALA A 139 -12.57 21.53 -2.61
CA ALA A 139 -13.17 20.39 -1.91
C ALA A 139 -12.23 19.77 -0.86
N GLY A 140 -10.93 20.11 -0.89
CA GLY A 140 -9.92 19.54 0.00
C GLY A 140 -9.64 18.06 -0.28
N GLN A 141 -8.77 17.46 0.54
CA GLN A 141 -8.64 16.01 0.55
C GLN A 141 -9.76 15.40 1.40
N PRO A 142 -10.40 14.30 0.96
CA PRO A 142 -11.61 13.78 1.59
C PRO A 142 -11.34 12.99 2.88
N TRP A 143 -10.40 13.44 3.73
CA TRP A 143 -10.09 12.84 5.03
C TRP A 143 -9.62 13.91 6.01
N ASN A 144 -9.40 13.51 7.27
CA ASN A 144 -8.95 14.40 8.33
C ASN A 144 -7.70 15.21 7.93
N LEU A 145 -7.73 16.54 8.14
CA LEU A 145 -6.67 17.45 7.73
C LEU A 145 -5.30 17.10 8.29
N MET A 146 -5.23 16.44 9.46
CA MET A 146 -3.96 16.07 10.10
C MET A 146 -3.19 15.00 9.33
N SER A 147 -3.85 14.25 8.43
CA SER A 147 -3.18 13.30 7.54
C SER A 147 -2.72 13.92 6.21
N SER A 148 -2.92 15.22 6.02
CA SER A 148 -2.68 15.91 4.75
C SER A 148 -1.40 16.74 4.77
N PHE A 149 -0.92 17.15 3.59
CA PHE A 149 0.23 18.04 3.39
C PHE A 149 1.59 17.52 3.89
N TRP A 150 1.67 16.24 4.28
CA TRP A 150 2.93 15.60 4.61
C TRP A 150 3.82 15.52 3.35
N PRO A 151 5.13 15.80 3.48
CA PRO A 151 6.04 15.81 2.34
C PRO A 151 6.25 14.41 1.78
N ARG A 152 6.66 14.31 0.52
CA ARG A 152 6.88 13.02 -0.17
C ARG A 152 5.64 12.12 -0.11
N THR A 153 4.47 12.72 -0.22
CA THR A 153 3.19 12.03 -0.20
C THR A 153 2.35 12.46 -1.39
N ASN A 154 1.77 11.50 -2.11
CA ASN A 154 0.83 11.77 -3.21
C ASN A 154 -0.54 11.13 -2.89
N ALA A 155 -1.61 11.85 -3.20
CA ALA A 155 -2.99 11.42 -2.97
C ALA A 155 -3.60 10.91 -4.27
N VAL A 156 -4.06 9.67 -4.26
CA VAL A 156 -4.85 9.04 -5.33
C VAL A 156 -6.29 8.97 -4.85
N VAL A 157 -7.11 9.93 -5.29
CA VAL A 157 -8.56 9.91 -5.05
C VAL A 157 -9.25 9.39 -6.32
N VAL A 158 -10.05 8.35 -6.17
CA VAL A 158 -10.79 7.70 -7.25
C VAL A 158 -12.27 7.75 -6.92
N ASP A 159 -13.10 8.15 -7.88
CA ASP A 159 -14.53 7.92 -7.79
C ASP A 159 -14.84 6.51 -8.32
N ALA A 160 -14.76 5.52 -7.43
CA ALA A 160 -14.90 4.12 -7.81
C ALA A 160 -16.27 3.83 -8.45
N MET A 161 -17.33 4.52 -8.00
CA MET A 161 -18.68 4.30 -8.51
C MET A 161 -18.84 4.86 -9.92
N LEU A 162 -18.32 6.05 -10.17
CA LEU A 162 -18.32 6.65 -11.50
C LEU A 162 -17.49 5.79 -12.47
N ASP A 163 -16.27 5.43 -12.08
CA ASP A 163 -15.38 4.58 -12.87
C ASP A 163 -16.06 3.24 -13.21
N TYR A 164 -16.69 2.59 -12.23
CA TYR A 164 -17.42 1.34 -12.44
C TYR A 164 -18.57 1.50 -13.44
N LYS A 165 -19.40 2.54 -13.30
CA LYS A 165 -20.51 2.81 -14.23
C LYS A 165 -20.02 3.11 -15.64
N GLN A 166 -18.93 3.86 -15.78
CA GLN A 166 -18.33 4.14 -17.09
C GLN A 166 -17.83 2.85 -17.75
N ALA A 167 -17.20 1.95 -17.00
CA ALA A 167 -16.75 0.66 -17.52
C ALA A 167 -17.93 -0.23 -17.95
N LEU A 168 -19.02 -0.26 -17.17
CA LEU A 168 -20.26 -0.94 -17.58
C LEU A 168 -20.81 -0.38 -18.89
N ALA A 169 -20.88 0.94 -19.03
CA ALA A 169 -21.37 1.57 -20.25
C ALA A 169 -20.50 1.26 -21.48
N VAL A 170 -19.18 1.14 -21.30
CA VAL A 170 -18.25 0.71 -22.36
C VAL A 170 -18.52 -0.74 -22.77
N ALA A 171 -18.67 -1.65 -21.82
CA ALA A 171 -18.93 -3.06 -22.11
C ALA A 171 -20.27 -3.27 -22.84
N ILE A 172 -21.34 -2.58 -22.39
CA ILE A 172 -22.65 -2.61 -23.05
C ILE A 172 -22.55 -2.12 -24.51
N LYS A 173 -21.86 -1.00 -24.75
CA LYS A 173 -21.65 -0.48 -26.11
C LYS A 173 -20.77 -1.41 -26.96
N GLY A 174 -19.89 -2.19 -26.32
CA GLY A 174 -19.05 -3.19 -26.96
C GLY A 174 -19.77 -4.49 -27.32
N GLY A 175 -21.08 -4.60 -27.04
CA GLY A 175 -21.86 -5.81 -27.33
C GLY A 175 -21.63 -6.96 -26.36
N THR A 176 -21.10 -6.69 -25.16
CA THR A 176 -21.04 -7.71 -24.10
C THR A 176 -22.44 -7.97 -23.58
N ASP A 177 -22.94 -9.19 -23.81
CA ASP A 177 -24.25 -9.63 -23.38
C ASP A 177 -24.14 -10.49 -22.13
N GLY A 178 -24.95 -10.17 -21.10
CA GLY A 178 -25.01 -10.95 -19.86
C GLY A 178 -24.43 -10.23 -18.63
N ALA A 179 -25.18 -10.25 -17.54
CA ALA A 179 -24.88 -9.47 -16.33
C ALA A 179 -23.53 -9.83 -15.67
N ALA A 180 -23.13 -11.11 -15.74
CA ALA A 180 -21.88 -11.58 -15.15
C ALA A 180 -20.65 -11.04 -15.88
N GLU A 181 -20.64 -11.09 -17.22
CA GLU A 181 -19.54 -10.61 -18.05
C GLU A 181 -19.38 -9.10 -17.96
N LEU A 182 -20.49 -8.37 -17.94
CA LEU A 182 -20.51 -6.92 -17.71
C LEU A 182 -19.88 -6.54 -16.36
N SER A 183 -20.31 -7.21 -15.28
CA SER A 183 -19.80 -6.91 -13.94
C SER A 183 -18.33 -7.28 -13.79
N HIS A 184 -17.90 -8.40 -14.41
CA HIS A 184 -16.50 -8.80 -14.44
C HIS A 184 -15.64 -7.76 -15.17
N PHE A 185 -16.03 -7.34 -16.38
CA PHE A 185 -15.32 -6.32 -17.14
C PHE A 185 -15.23 -5.00 -16.36
N ALA A 186 -16.33 -4.58 -15.75
CA ALA A 186 -16.37 -3.33 -14.99
C ALA A 186 -15.47 -3.37 -13.74
N GLY A 187 -15.48 -4.49 -13.01
CA GLY A 187 -14.61 -4.71 -11.85
C GLY A 187 -13.13 -4.71 -12.23
N GLU A 188 -12.74 -5.48 -13.25
CA GLU A 188 -11.36 -5.53 -13.74
C GLU A 188 -10.88 -4.16 -14.25
N SER A 189 -11.75 -3.44 -14.96
CA SER A 189 -11.45 -2.09 -15.45
C SER A 189 -11.25 -1.10 -14.32
N LEU A 190 -12.07 -1.17 -13.27
CA LEU A 190 -11.93 -0.33 -12.08
C LEU A 190 -10.58 -0.59 -11.38
N ILE A 191 -10.28 -1.87 -11.07
CA ILE A 191 -9.00 -2.24 -10.43
C ILE A 191 -7.82 -1.81 -11.31
N GLY A 192 -7.89 -2.04 -12.62
CA GLY A 192 -6.83 -1.65 -13.55
C GLY A 192 -6.57 -0.15 -13.59
N ARG A 193 -7.63 0.68 -13.62
CA ARG A 193 -7.49 2.14 -13.60
C ARG A 193 -6.95 2.65 -12.27
N THR A 194 -7.46 2.15 -11.14
CA THR A 194 -6.96 2.50 -9.81
C THR A 194 -5.48 2.11 -9.67
N ALA A 195 -5.12 0.88 -10.05
CA ALA A 195 -3.74 0.41 -10.03
C ALA A 195 -2.81 1.28 -10.88
N LYS A 196 -3.23 1.69 -12.09
CA LYS A 196 -2.44 2.59 -12.93
C LYS A 196 -2.17 3.93 -12.24
N ARG A 197 -3.18 4.53 -11.61
CA ARG A 197 -3.01 5.78 -10.85
C ARG A 197 -2.08 5.59 -9.66
N CYS A 198 -2.14 4.45 -8.96
CA CYS A 198 -1.20 4.12 -7.90
C CYS A 198 0.24 3.96 -8.41
N VAL A 199 0.45 3.28 -9.54
CA VAL A 199 1.79 3.16 -10.16
C VAL A 199 2.35 4.54 -10.49
N ASP A 200 1.55 5.41 -11.12
CA ASP A 200 1.97 6.77 -11.46
C ASP A 200 2.31 7.57 -10.19
N ALA A 201 1.49 7.47 -9.15
CA ALA A 201 1.73 8.14 -7.88
C ALA A 201 3.00 7.63 -7.17
N LEU A 202 3.25 6.31 -7.20
CA LEU A 202 4.47 5.70 -6.66
C LEU A 202 5.71 6.19 -7.43
N ASP A 203 5.62 6.32 -8.75
CA ASP A 203 6.68 6.88 -9.58
C ASP A 203 6.95 8.35 -9.27
N GLU A 204 5.91 9.15 -9.00
CA GLU A 204 6.07 10.56 -8.63
C GLU A 204 6.73 10.72 -7.26
N VAL A 205 6.30 9.96 -6.24
CA VAL A 205 6.88 10.12 -4.90
C VAL A 205 8.33 9.65 -4.80
N LEU A 206 8.77 8.73 -5.68
CA LEU A 206 10.18 8.36 -5.82
C LEU A 206 11.07 9.53 -6.28
N LYS A 207 10.52 10.47 -7.04
CA LYS A 207 11.25 11.64 -7.55
C LYS A 207 11.34 12.77 -6.50
N LEU A 208 10.53 12.71 -5.45
CA LEU A 208 10.49 13.74 -4.43
C LEU A 208 11.71 13.58 -3.48
N PRO A 209 12.48 14.66 -3.26
CA PRO A 209 13.68 14.61 -2.44
C PRO A 209 13.32 14.31 -0.98
N SER A 210 14.24 13.62 -0.31
CA SER A 210 14.21 13.42 1.14
C SER A 210 14.08 14.75 1.86
N ARG A 211 13.23 14.81 2.88
CA ARG A 211 13.14 15.96 3.78
C ARG A 211 14.07 15.82 4.97
N MET A 212 14.51 14.61 5.29
CA MET A 212 15.38 14.32 6.43
C MET A 212 16.84 14.72 6.12
N PRO A 213 17.38 15.76 6.79
CA PRO A 213 18.77 16.16 6.65
C PRO A 213 19.71 15.00 7.00
N LYS A 214 20.86 14.93 6.32
CA LYS A 214 21.80 13.80 6.44
C LYS A 214 22.29 13.61 7.88
N GLU A 215 22.54 14.71 8.57
CA GLU A 215 22.98 14.76 9.96
C GLU A 215 21.94 14.24 10.97
N LEU A 216 20.66 14.18 10.60
CA LEU A 216 19.60 13.66 11.48
C LEU A 216 19.29 12.18 11.25
N ARG A 217 19.67 11.60 10.10
CA ARG A 217 19.22 10.27 9.68
C ARG A 217 19.56 9.18 10.67
N GLU A 218 20.82 9.11 11.10
CA GLU A 218 21.25 8.09 12.05
C GLU A 218 20.48 8.22 13.37
N SER A 219 20.39 9.43 13.93
CA SER A 219 19.67 9.70 15.17
C SER A 219 18.18 9.35 15.07
N VAL A 220 17.53 9.66 13.95
CA VAL A 220 16.13 9.30 13.73
C VAL A 220 15.95 7.80 13.61
N TYR A 221 16.80 7.08 12.86
CA TYR A 221 16.68 5.62 12.73
C TYR A 221 17.01 4.90 14.04
N ARG A 222 17.95 5.42 14.84
CA ARG A 222 18.15 4.97 16.23
C ARG A 222 16.89 5.18 17.07
N TRP A 223 16.25 6.34 16.97
CA TRP A 223 15.02 6.60 17.70
C TRP A 223 13.87 5.70 17.25
N LEU A 224 13.71 5.46 15.95
CA LEU A 224 12.70 4.55 15.40
C LEU A 224 12.92 3.08 15.82
N ALA A 225 14.15 2.71 16.17
CA ALA A 225 14.45 1.40 16.73
C ALA A 225 13.99 1.25 18.19
N LEU A 226 14.03 2.33 18.97
CA LEU A 226 13.78 2.30 20.41
C LEU A 226 12.34 2.69 20.77
N MET A 227 11.81 3.70 20.08
CA MET A 227 10.51 4.32 20.38
C MET A 227 9.34 3.33 20.45
N PRO A 228 9.22 2.33 19.55
CA PRO A 228 8.13 1.37 19.62
C PRO A 228 8.14 0.51 20.89
N GLY A 229 9.31 0.31 21.51
CA GLY A 229 9.50 -0.66 22.60
C GLY A 229 9.15 -2.07 22.13
N TYR A 230 10.01 -2.66 21.30
CA TYR A 230 9.77 -3.98 20.73
C TYR A 230 9.78 -5.08 21.81
N ALA A 231 8.94 -6.09 21.64
CA ALA A 231 8.67 -7.13 22.64
C ALA A 231 9.90 -7.95 23.03
N GLU A 232 10.87 -8.08 22.12
CA GLU A 232 12.12 -8.79 22.38
C GLU A 232 13.00 -8.08 23.43
N GLY A 233 12.86 -6.76 23.57
CA GLY A 233 13.62 -5.96 24.53
C GLY A 233 15.13 -5.89 24.27
N ASP A 234 15.56 -6.17 23.04
CA ASP A 234 16.97 -6.11 22.61
C ASP A 234 17.23 -4.81 21.81
N ASP A 235 17.24 -3.70 22.53
CA ASP A 235 17.48 -2.35 21.98
C ASP A 235 18.79 -2.27 21.17
N ALA A 236 19.81 -3.04 21.55
CA ALA A 236 21.10 -3.05 20.85
C ALA A 236 20.97 -3.70 19.47
N GLN A 237 20.29 -4.84 19.39
CA GLN A 237 19.98 -5.51 18.12
C GLN A 237 19.09 -4.62 17.23
N ASP A 238 18.05 -4.01 17.80
CA ASP A 238 17.09 -3.18 17.07
C ASP A 238 17.76 -1.96 16.44
N VAL A 239 18.62 -1.29 17.21
CA VAL A 239 19.42 -0.18 16.70
C VAL A 239 20.34 -0.64 15.58
N SER A 240 21.01 -1.78 15.73
CA SER A 240 21.90 -2.33 14.71
C SER A 240 21.16 -2.62 13.39
N GLU A 241 19.97 -3.22 13.48
CA GLU A 241 19.09 -3.47 12.33
C GLU A 241 18.62 -2.18 11.67
N ALA A 242 18.20 -1.18 12.44
CA ALA A 242 17.76 0.11 11.91
C ALA A 242 18.90 0.87 11.20
N ILE A 243 20.13 0.81 11.72
CA ILE A 243 21.30 1.40 11.04
C ILE A 243 21.63 0.64 9.74
N SER A 244 21.54 -0.69 9.74
CA SER A 244 21.69 -1.48 8.51
C SER A 244 20.63 -1.12 7.47
N LEU A 245 19.39 -0.93 7.90
CA LEU A 245 18.28 -0.50 7.05
C LEU A 245 18.51 0.89 6.47
N LEU A 246 18.94 1.85 7.29
CA LEU A 246 19.30 3.20 6.84
C LEU A 246 20.33 3.14 5.70
N ALA A 247 21.42 2.40 5.91
CA ALA A 247 22.48 2.25 4.90
C ALA A 247 21.94 1.67 3.57
N LYS A 248 21.03 0.68 3.63
CA LYS A 248 20.38 0.12 2.44
C LYS A 248 19.53 1.16 1.71
N LYS A 249 18.76 1.97 2.44
CA LYS A 249 17.93 3.04 1.84
C LYS A 249 18.77 4.14 1.20
N GLU A 250 19.87 4.53 1.83
CA GLU A 250 20.82 5.50 1.25
C GLU A 250 21.50 4.97 -0.01
N ALA A 251 21.95 3.70 0.00
CA ALA A 251 22.54 3.06 -1.17
C ALA A 251 21.57 2.97 -2.35
N LYS A 252 20.26 2.89 -2.08
CA LYS A 252 19.20 2.88 -3.09
C LYS A 252 18.74 4.28 -3.52
N GLY A 253 19.29 5.33 -2.92
CA GLY A 253 18.93 6.72 -3.21
C GLY A 253 17.57 7.16 -2.66
N LEU A 254 16.97 6.40 -1.75
CA LEU A 254 15.64 6.73 -1.19
C LEU A 254 15.64 7.90 -0.22
N LEU A 255 16.83 8.25 0.29
CA LEU A 255 17.08 9.38 1.17
C LEU A 255 18.01 10.40 0.50
N GLN A 256 17.90 10.59 -0.82
CA GLN A 256 18.61 11.66 -1.54
C GLN A 256 17.74 12.90 -1.69
#